data_AF-A0A8H5GG55-F1
#
_entry.id   AF-A0A8H5GG55-F1
#
_cell.length_a   1.000
_cell.length_b   1.000
_cell.length_c   1.000
_cell.angle_alpha   90.00
_cell.angle_beta   90.00
_cell.angle_gamma   90.00
#
_symmetry.space_group_name_H-M   'P 1'
#
loop_
_entity.id
_entity.type
_entity.pdbx_description
1 polymer ?
#
loop_
_entity_poly.entity_id
_entity_poly.type
_entity_poly.pdbx_seq_one_letter_code
_entity_poly.pdbx_strand_id
1 'polypeptide(L)'
;MQISIAPDGKPVKETLILLVCLITCPSKHPSYPRHGNLHSREFTAGSPIKTLFASSLTHWCRKGSLRTTGAIRISFGIHIPSLHCLLFSPYYLFTLIMAPEASSNKGYTFINPEIFISDKAKEIVNDLLQKAEKRNPDAFDMYIYNDYYPYAIHNLIESVLITIKSKVAKKDWKETFYTIEALTFFFEFESVWTTCDDGELTQATNKLYGALLLETLKGLQSSGTLSSKSFANLESVLRTAYTFGENMKDIGCKSDYMSPCKAVANALFKETAVADQALYEARLREYAEGIKDVEEKKSFLEDVDEYVNAAKEEKTIWYTKGKIGKSEIKTTGLTRAWSDYKGRAPGVPFRGPPEWDLTKWSEKDKSPFSFDNMDDELM
;
A
#
# COMPACT_ATOMS: atom_id res chain seq x y z
N MET A 1 18.49 -28.68 -26.88
CA MET A 1 18.20 -27.29 -27.28
C MET A 1 18.86 -27.07 -28.64
N GLN A 2 18.08 -27.02 -29.72
CA GLN A 2 18.58 -26.70 -31.06
C GLN A 2 18.55 -25.17 -31.20
N ILE A 3 19.69 -24.56 -31.51
CA ILE A 3 19.80 -23.13 -31.77
C ILE A 3 19.79 -22.94 -33.29
N SER A 4 18.79 -22.23 -33.80
CA SER A 4 18.72 -21.79 -35.19
C SER A 4 19.50 -20.48 -35.35
N ILE A 5 20.27 -20.36 -36.44
CA ILE A 5 21.10 -19.19 -36.77
C ILE A 5 20.33 -18.32 -37.77
N ALA A 6 20.30 -17.00 -37.55
CA ALA A 6 19.71 -16.04 -38.49
C ALA A 6 20.61 -15.84 -39.74
N PRO A 7 20.05 -15.46 -40.90
CA PRO A 7 20.75 -15.53 -42.20
C PRO A 7 21.88 -14.51 -42.41
N ASP A 8 22.06 -13.54 -41.51
CA ASP A 8 22.94 -12.38 -41.74
C ASP A 8 24.24 -12.40 -40.93
N GLY A 9 24.54 -13.50 -40.22
CA GLY A 9 25.86 -13.75 -39.65
C GLY A 9 26.33 -12.73 -38.59
N LYS A 10 25.42 -11.92 -38.05
CA LYS A 10 25.72 -10.97 -36.98
C LYS A 10 25.42 -11.58 -35.61
N PRO A 11 26.30 -11.39 -34.62
CA PRO A 11 26.02 -11.83 -33.25
C PRO A 11 24.88 -11.00 -32.67
N VAL A 12 23.75 -11.64 -32.37
CA VAL A 12 22.71 -11.06 -31.51
C VAL A 12 23.30 -11.01 -30.10
N LYS A 13 23.66 -9.82 -29.62
CA LYS A 13 23.98 -9.59 -28.21
C LYS A 13 22.67 -9.48 -27.44
N GLU A 14 22.06 -10.63 -27.17
CA GLU A 14 21.09 -10.77 -26.08
C GLU A 14 21.84 -11.31 -24.88
N THR A 15 22.21 -10.41 -23.97
CA THR A 15 22.72 -10.80 -22.66
C THR A 15 21.53 -11.16 -21.79
N LEU A 16 21.22 -12.46 -21.74
CA LEU A 16 20.27 -13.01 -20.78
C LEU A 16 20.99 -13.13 -19.42
N ILE A 17 20.75 -12.18 -18.50
CA ILE A 17 21.22 -12.29 -17.11
C ILE A 17 20.20 -13.13 -16.35
N LEU A 18 20.53 -14.40 -16.11
CA LEU A 18 19.77 -15.26 -15.21
C LEU A 18 20.25 -14.98 -13.77
N LEU A 19 19.52 -14.15 -13.02
CA LEU A 19 19.81 -13.92 -11.61
C LEU A 19 19.24 -15.08 -10.78
N VAL A 20 20.10 -15.99 -10.34
CA VAL A 20 19.74 -17.04 -9.37
C VAL A 20 20.08 -16.51 -7.97
N CYS A 21 19.08 -16.02 -7.23
CA CYS A 21 19.25 -15.70 -5.82
C CYS A 21 19.27 -17.00 -4.98
N LEU A 22 20.48 -17.46 -4.65
CA LEU A 22 20.70 -18.41 -3.55
C LEU A 22 20.87 -17.62 -2.25
N ILE A 23 19.83 -17.57 -1.43
CA ILE A 23 19.93 -17.06 -0.06
C ILE A 23 20.56 -18.17 0.79
N THR A 24 21.84 -18.03 1.11
CA THR A 24 22.48 -18.74 2.22
C THR A 24 22.67 -17.75 3.38
N CYS A 25 22.07 -18.05 4.52
CA CYS A 25 22.22 -17.27 5.75
C CYS A 25 23.36 -17.84 6.60
N PRO A 26 24.46 -17.11 6.87
CA PRO A 26 25.42 -17.49 7.88
C PRO A 26 25.09 -16.79 9.20
N SER A 27 24.65 -17.56 10.20
CA SER A 27 24.40 -17.08 11.55
C SER A 27 25.70 -17.02 12.36
N LYS A 28 26.24 -15.80 12.59
CA LYS A 28 27.10 -15.50 13.76
C LYS A 28 26.99 -14.02 14.14
N HIS A 29 26.27 -13.72 15.22
CA HIS A 29 26.42 -12.45 15.94
C HIS A 29 27.34 -12.64 17.15
N PRO A 30 28.25 -11.69 17.43
CA PRO A 30 28.93 -11.59 18.71
C PRO A 30 28.07 -10.82 19.72
N SER A 31 28.13 -11.28 20.98
CA SER A 31 27.43 -10.75 22.15
C SER A 31 28.06 -9.44 22.67
N TYR A 32 27.23 -8.44 22.98
CA TYR A 32 27.60 -7.28 23.82
C TYR A 32 26.91 -7.34 25.20
N PRO A 33 27.53 -6.79 26.27
CA PRO A 33 27.06 -6.94 27.65
C PRO A 33 25.98 -5.90 28.02
N ARG A 34 24.95 -6.35 28.74
CA ARG A 34 23.95 -5.48 29.39
C ARG A 34 24.36 -5.17 30.82
N HIS A 35 24.37 -3.88 31.17
CA HIS A 35 24.22 -3.41 32.55
C HIS A 35 22.86 -2.71 32.69
N GLY A 36 22.18 -2.93 33.82
CA GLY A 36 21.10 -2.04 34.28
C GLY A 36 19.84 -2.76 34.76
N ASN A 37 19.67 -2.77 36.08
CA ASN A 37 18.56 -3.34 36.84
C ASN A 37 17.19 -2.77 36.46
N LEU A 38 16.17 -3.64 36.39
CA LEU A 38 14.76 -3.25 36.52
C LEU A 38 13.99 -4.29 37.32
N HIS A 39 13.32 -3.78 38.35
CA HIS A 39 12.51 -4.51 39.34
C HIS A 39 11.38 -5.31 38.68
N SER A 40 11.27 -6.59 39.05
CA SER A 40 10.11 -7.43 38.76
C SER A 40 8.92 -7.04 39.65
N ARG A 41 7.74 -6.86 39.03
CA ARG A 41 6.45 -6.93 39.72
C ARG A 41 5.71 -8.16 39.19
N GLU A 42 5.30 -9.01 40.13
CA GLU A 42 4.45 -10.17 39.90
C GLU A 42 3.04 -9.73 39.48
N PHE A 43 2.46 -10.41 38.49
CA PHE A 43 1.03 -10.39 38.24
C PHE A 43 0.46 -11.79 38.42
N THR A 44 -0.57 -11.86 39.25
CA THR A 44 -1.33 -13.05 39.61
C THR A 44 -2.31 -13.48 38.52
N ALA A 45 -2.51 -14.79 38.43
CA ALA A 45 -3.38 -15.46 37.48
C ALA A 45 -4.87 -15.26 37.77
N GLY A 46 -5.68 -15.13 36.70
CA GLY A 46 -7.15 -15.04 36.83
C GLY A 46 -7.93 -15.14 35.52
N SER A 47 -8.16 -16.38 35.05
CA SER A 47 -9.39 -16.84 34.37
C SER A 47 -9.65 -16.47 32.88
N PRO A 48 -10.66 -17.07 32.18
CA PRO A 48 -10.42 -18.11 31.18
C PRO A 48 -11.11 -17.87 29.83
N ILE A 49 -10.54 -18.32 28.71
CA ILE A 49 -11.28 -18.79 27.50
C ILE A 49 -10.32 -19.66 26.70
N LYS A 50 -10.56 -20.98 26.72
CA LYS A 50 -9.98 -21.96 25.80
C LYS A 50 -11.13 -22.79 25.27
N THR A 51 -11.60 -22.49 24.06
CA THR A 51 -12.27 -23.47 23.21
C THR A 51 -12.19 -23.00 21.77
N LEU A 52 -11.97 -23.95 20.85
CA LEU A 52 -11.80 -23.83 19.39
C LEU A 52 -10.35 -23.61 18.94
N PHE A 53 -9.62 -24.71 18.75
CA PHE A 53 -8.90 -25.06 17.52
C PHE A 53 -8.21 -26.42 17.72
N ALA A 54 -8.97 -27.49 17.54
CA ALA A 54 -8.47 -28.86 17.53
C ALA A 54 -9.22 -29.65 16.45
N SER A 55 -8.85 -29.42 15.20
CA SER A 55 -9.25 -30.21 14.04
C SER A 55 -8.52 -29.65 12.82
N SER A 56 -7.28 -30.09 12.58
CA SER A 56 -6.60 -30.12 11.25
C SER A 56 -5.12 -30.50 11.35
N LEU A 57 -4.75 -31.43 12.25
CA LEU A 57 -3.37 -31.93 12.31
C LEU A 57 -3.31 -33.42 12.66
N THR A 58 -4.00 -34.22 11.85
CA THR A 58 -3.90 -35.69 11.87
C THR A 58 -3.98 -36.24 10.45
N HIS A 59 -3.05 -35.82 9.58
CA HIS A 59 -2.80 -36.56 8.34
C HIS A 59 -1.36 -36.51 7.81
N TRP A 60 -0.38 -36.51 8.71
CA TRP A 60 1.01 -36.84 8.35
C TRP A 60 1.74 -37.32 9.61
N CYS A 61 2.68 -38.26 9.47
CA CYS A 61 3.37 -39.02 10.52
C CYS A 61 2.67 -40.30 11.03
N ARG A 62 2.61 -41.31 10.16
CA ARG A 62 2.55 -42.73 10.58
C ARG A 62 3.66 -43.51 9.87
N LYS A 63 4.85 -43.57 10.48
CA LYS A 63 5.84 -44.67 10.47
C LYS A 63 7.20 -44.15 10.94
N GLY A 64 7.65 -44.63 12.10
CA GLY A 64 8.95 -44.29 12.67
C GLY A 64 8.99 -44.58 14.16
N SER A 65 9.18 -45.84 14.53
CA SER A 65 9.40 -46.29 15.90
C SER A 65 10.81 -45.91 16.33
N LEU A 66 10.95 -45.09 17.38
CA LEU A 66 12.14 -45.06 18.23
C LEU A 66 11.73 -44.66 19.65
N ARG A 67 11.92 -45.60 20.58
CA ARG A 67 11.79 -45.37 22.03
C ARG A 67 13.01 -44.59 22.50
N THR A 68 12.81 -43.49 23.19
CA THR A 68 13.75 -42.99 24.21
C THR A 68 12.99 -42.38 25.38
N THR A 69 13.37 -42.82 26.57
CA THR A 69 12.96 -42.37 27.89
C THR A 69 13.71 -41.09 28.26
N GLY A 70 13.00 -40.08 28.79
CA GLY A 70 13.62 -38.91 29.42
C GLY A 70 12.83 -37.63 29.19
N ALA A 71 12.03 -37.22 30.18
CA ALA A 71 11.35 -35.93 30.16
C ALA A 71 12.32 -34.83 30.62
N ILE A 72 12.83 -34.04 29.68
CA ILE A 72 13.44 -32.73 29.97
C ILE A 72 12.46 -31.67 29.45
N ARG A 73 11.93 -30.86 30.36
CA ARG A 73 10.99 -29.79 30.05
C ARG A 73 11.79 -28.50 29.81
N ILE A 74 12.26 -28.31 28.57
CA ILE A 74 12.86 -27.03 28.16
C ILE A 74 11.73 -26.14 27.66
N SER A 75 11.46 -25.05 28.38
CA SER A 75 10.51 -24.03 27.92
C SER A 75 11.27 -23.00 27.09
N PHE A 76 11.15 -23.09 25.77
CA PHE A 76 11.58 -22.02 24.88
C PHE A 76 10.46 -20.98 24.81
N GLY A 77 10.62 -19.87 25.54
CA GLY A 77 9.85 -18.66 25.31
C GLY A 77 10.39 -17.95 24.08
N ILE A 78 9.96 -18.39 22.89
CA ILE A 78 10.22 -17.64 21.65
C ILE A 78 9.11 -16.59 21.55
N HIS A 79 9.43 -15.35 21.89
CA HIS A 79 8.62 -14.22 21.47
C HIS A 79 8.92 -14.03 19.97
N ILE A 80 7.98 -14.45 19.13
CA ILE A 80 8.02 -14.18 17.69
C ILE A 80 7.38 -12.79 17.54
N PRO A 81 8.15 -11.69 17.34
CA PRO A 81 7.53 -10.47 16.86
C PRO A 81 6.92 -10.78 15.48
N SER A 82 5.70 -10.28 15.27
CA SER A 82 4.97 -10.33 14.01
C SER A 82 5.91 -10.03 12.84
N LEU A 83 6.29 -11.07 12.09
CA LEU A 83 7.14 -10.98 10.89
C LEU A 83 6.33 -10.60 9.64
N HIS A 84 5.16 -9.97 9.82
CA HIS A 84 4.25 -9.63 8.73
C HIS A 84 4.40 -8.20 8.18
N CYS A 85 5.21 -7.35 8.83
CA CYS A 85 5.39 -5.95 8.39
C CYS A 85 6.67 -5.66 7.60
N LEU A 86 7.55 -6.64 7.35
CA LEU A 86 8.87 -6.40 6.73
C LEU A 86 9.13 -7.21 5.45
N LEU A 87 8.11 -7.84 4.85
CA LEU A 87 8.26 -8.65 3.63
C LEU A 87 7.59 -8.06 2.38
N PHE A 88 7.14 -6.80 2.41
CA PHE A 88 6.72 -6.07 1.22
C PHE A 88 7.73 -4.99 0.85
N SER A 89 8.96 -5.39 0.50
CA SER A 89 9.75 -4.62 -0.47
C SER A 89 10.92 -5.44 -1.00
N PRO A 90 10.72 -6.17 -2.11
CA PRO A 90 11.69 -6.15 -3.18
C PRO A 90 11.15 -5.17 -4.21
N TYR A 91 11.85 -4.06 -4.40
CA TYR A 91 11.69 -3.09 -5.47
C TYR A 91 10.96 -3.68 -6.68
N TYR A 92 9.65 -3.44 -6.73
CA TYR A 92 8.99 -3.37 -8.01
C TYR A 92 9.59 -2.12 -8.65
N LEU A 93 10.67 -2.30 -9.41
CA LEU A 93 10.92 -1.48 -10.57
C LEU A 93 9.75 -1.78 -11.51
N PHE A 94 8.58 -1.24 -11.16
CA PHE A 94 7.43 -1.13 -12.03
C PHE A 94 7.99 -0.27 -13.14
N THR A 95 8.47 -0.92 -14.19
CA THR A 95 8.25 -0.35 -15.51
C THR A 95 6.75 -0.20 -15.51
N LEU A 96 6.29 1.01 -15.22
CA LEU A 96 4.92 1.43 -15.39
C LEU A 96 4.74 1.33 -16.91
N ILE A 97 4.59 0.10 -17.41
CA ILE A 97 4.15 -0.18 -18.75
C ILE A 97 2.78 0.46 -18.73
N MET A 98 2.75 1.69 -19.25
CA MET A 98 1.55 2.49 -19.30
C MET A 98 0.58 1.69 -20.14
N ALA A 99 -0.27 0.91 -19.45
CA ALA A 99 -1.17 0.00 -20.10
C ALA A 99 -1.96 0.78 -21.15
N PRO A 100 -2.05 0.27 -22.39
CA PRO A 100 -2.67 0.98 -23.49
C PRO A 100 -4.11 1.38 -23.13
N GLU A 101 -4.52 2.58 -23.58
CA GLU A 101 -5.85 3.15 -23.31
C GLU A 101 -6.98 2.33 -23.94
N ALA A 102 -7.35 1.22 -23.30
CA ALA A 102 -8.55 0.46 -23.58
C ALA A 102 -9.74 1.12 -22.84
N SER A 103 -10.25 2.25 -23.33
CA SER A 103 -11.37 2.95 -22.67
C SER A 103 -12.72 2.37 -23.11
N SER A 104 -13.31 1.48 -22.31
CA SER A 104 -14.68 1.04 -22.53
C SER A 104 -15.72 1.68 -21.59
N ASN A 105 -15.27 2.30 -20.49
CA ASN A 105 -16.13 3.10 -19.61
C ASN A 105 -15.71 4.57 -19.70
N LYS A 106 -16.57 5.44 -20.25
CA LYS A 106 -16.27 6.88 -20.39
C LYS A 106 -15.83 7.49 -19.04
N GLY A 107 -14.55 7.82 -18.89
CA GLY A 107 -13.99 8.44 -17.69
C GLY A 107 -13.37 7.50 -16.65
N TYR A 108 -13.30 6.18 -16.91
CA TYR A 108 -12.75 5.19 -15.99
C TYR A 108 -11.92 4.12 -16.69
N THR A 109 -10.92 3.61 -15.98
CA THR A 109 -9.96 2.63 -16.48
C THR A 109 -9.44 1.73 -15.34
N PHE A 110 -8.60 0.76 -15.68
CA PHE A 110 -7.90 -0.09 -14.73
C PHE A 110 -6.41 0.21 -14.75
N ILE A 111 -5.76 0.18 -13.58
CA ILE A 111 -4.29 0.12 -13.50
C ILE A 111 -3.84 -1.34 -13.44
N ASN A 112 -4.56 -2.14 -12.66
CA ASN A 112 -4.46 -3.60 -12.59
C ASN A 112 -5.87 -4.16 -12.27
N PRO A 113 -6.06 -5.48 -12.18
CA PRO A 113 -7.39 -6.05 -11.92
C PRO A 113 -8.04 -5.61 -10.59
N GLU A 114 -7.25 -5.18 -9.61
CA GLU A 114 -7.72 -4.76 -8.29
C GLU A 114 -8.06 -3.26 -8.22
N ILE A 115 -7.44 -2.44 -9.09
CA ILE A 115 -7.50 -0.98 -9.06
C ILE A 115 -8.31 -0.46 -10.25
N PHE A 116 -9.61 -0.29 -10.00
CA PHE A 116 -10.53 0.47 -10.86
C PHE A 116 -10.55 1.96 -10.47
N ILE A 117 -10.16 2.82 -11.40
CA ILE A 117 -9.86 4.24 -11.14
C ILE A 117 -10.48 5.15 -12.21
N SER A 118 -10.82 6.38 -11.85
CA SER A 118 -11.20 7.42 -12.81
C SER A 118 -9.99 7.90 -13.60
N ASP A 119 -10.19 8.29 -14.86
CA ASP A 119 -9.10 8.77 -15.73
C ASP A 119 -8.38 9.98 -15.10
N LYS A 120 -9.15 10.89 -14.49
CA LYS A 120 -8.62 12.04 -13.75
C LYS A 120 -7.74 11.64 -12.57
N ALA A 121 -8.17 10.65 -11.78
CA ALA A 121 -7.37 10.20 -10.65
C ALA A 121 -6.11 9.46 -11.12
N LYS A 122 -6.19 8.68 -12.20
CA LYS A 122 -5.03 8.02 -12.82
C LYS A 122 -3.98 9.03 -13.28
N GLU A 123 -4.38 10.13 -13.92
CA GLU A 123 -3.47 11.21 -14.29
C GLU A 123 -2.73 11.78 -13.07
N ILE A 124 -3.45 12.06 -11.98
CA ILE A 124 -2.86 12.57 -10.74
C ILE A 124 -1.92 11.54 -10.12
N VAL A 125 -2.31 10.27 -10.02
CA VAL A 125 -1.45 9.19 -9.48
C VAL A 125 -0.17 9.08 -10.30
N ASN A 126 -0.27 9.03 -11.62
CA ASN A 126 0.91 8.92 -12.49
C ASN A 126 1.87 10.11 -12.33
N ASP A 127 1.35 11.34 -12.26
CA ASP A 127 2.16 12.53 -11.98
C ASP A 127 2.85 12.45 -10.60
N LEU A 128 2.15 11.96 -9.57
CA LEU A 128 2.73 11.75 -8.25
C LEU A 128 3.82 10.68 -8.25
N LEU A 129 3.59 9.54 -8.91
CA LEU A 129 4.58 8.46 -9.03
C LEU A 129 5.83 8.92 -9.78
N GLN A 130 5.68 9.65 -10.88
CA GLN A 130 6.81 10.24 -11.59
C GLN A 130 7.59 11.23 -10.73
N LYS A 131 6.92 11.97 -9.85
CA LYS A 131 7.59 12.87 -8.90
C LYS A 131 8.25 12.11 -7.74
N ALA A 132 7.66 10.99 -7.31
CA ALA A 132 8.22 10.11 -6.29
C ALA A 132 9.53 9.49 -6.78
N GLU A 133 9.54 8.94 -7.99
CA GLU A 133 10.75 8.35 -8.60
C GLU A 133 11.92 9.35 -8.66
N LYS A 134 11.64 10.60 -9.04
CA LYS A 134 12.64 11.69 -9.07
C LYS A 134 13.18 12.09 -7.69
N ARG A 135 12.57 11.60 -6.61
CA ARG A 135 12.96 11.84 -5.21
C ARG A 135 13.59 10.60 -4.58
N ASN A 136 13.60 9.45 -5.26
CA ASN A 136 14.12 8.20 -4.72
C ASN A 136 15.65 8.15 -4.88
N PRO A 137 16.46 8.19 -3.79
CA PRO A 137 17.93 8.14 -3.91
C PRO A 137 18.44 6.90 -4.64
N ASP A 138 17.76 5.75 -4.48
CA ASP A 138 18.16 4.50 -5.11
C ASP A 138 18.08 4.58 -6.65
N ALA A 139 17.16 5.38 -7.21
CA ALA A 139 17.04 5.61 -8.64
C ALA A 139 18.21 6.44 -9.23
N PHE A 140 19.08 6.98 -8.37
CA PHE A 140 20.24 7.80 -8.74
C PHE A 140 21.57 7.22 -8.25
N ASP A 141 21.61 5.95 -7.83
CA ASP A 141 22.79 5.31 -7.25
C ASP A 141 23.36 6.09 -6.05
N MET A 142 22.46 6.61 -5.22
CA MET A 142 22.77 7.42 -4.04
C MET A 142 22.16 6.81 -2.78
N TYR A 143 22.81 7.04 -1.65
CA TYR A 143 22.22 6.84 -0.34
C TYR A 143 22.24 8.15 0.44
N ILE A 144 21.04 8.71 0.59
CA ILE A 144 20.78 9.86 1.45
C ILE A 144 19.98 9.33 2.61
N TYR A 145 20.61 9.15 3.78
CA TYR A 145 20.03 8.83 5.11
C TYR A 145 18.62 8.21 5.09
N ASN A 146 18.44 7.01 5.66
CA ASN A 146 17.22 6.17 5.62
C ASN A 146 15.85 6.87 5.46
N ASP A 147 15.56 7.99 6.14
CA ASP A 147 14.27 8.69 6.04
C ASP A 147 14.14 9.73 4.92
N TYR A 148 15.18 10.01 4.13
CA TYR A 148 15.10 11.03 3.07
C TYR A 148 13.90 10.81 2.17
N TYR A 149 13.73 9.58 1.68
CA TYR A 149 12.66 9.24 0.76
C TYR A 149 11.26 9.31 1.41
N PRO A 150 11.01 8.70 2.60
CA PRO A 150 9.77 8.92 3.34
C PRO A 150 9.38 10.41 3.54
N TYR A 151 10.33 11.28 3.93
CA TYR A 151 10.06 12.71 4.06
C TYR A 151 9.75 13.38 2.71
N ALA A 152 10.45 12.97 1.64
CA ALA A 152 10.19 13.47 0.30
C ALA A 152 8.79 13.08 -0.21
N ILE A 153 8.29 11.89 0.14
CA ILE A 153 6.92 11.46 -0.15
C ILE A 153 5.91 12.25 0.70
N HIS A 154 6.18 12.49 1.98
CA HIS A 154 5.33 13.37 2.80
C HIS A 154 5.18 14.79 2.21
N ASN A 155 6.22 15.33 1.59
CA ASN A 155 6.15 16.61 0.88
C ASN A 155 5.19 16.55 -0.33
N LEU A 156 5.16 15.45 -1.10
CA LEU A 156 4.16 15.25 -2.16
C LEU A 156 2.75 15.19 -1.58
N ILE A 157 2.59 14.37 -0.53
CA ILE A 157 1.30 14.18 0.15
C ILE A 157 0.75 15.51 0.67
N GLU A 158 1.58 16.36 1.28
CA GLU A 158 1.17 17.67 1.77
C GLU A 158 0.58 18.53 0.65
N SER A 159 1.21 18.56 -0.53
CA SER A 159 0.74 19.33 -1.68
C SER A 159 -0.66 18.89 -2.15
N VAL A 160 -0.93 17.57 -2.12
CA VAL A 160 -2.23 16.99 -2.47
C VAL A 160 -3.26 17.31 -1.38
N LEU A 161 -2.91 17.16 -0.09
CA LEU A 161 -3.79 17.48 1.03
C LEU A 161 -4.21 18.96 1.05
N ILE A 162 -3.29 19.89 0.75
CA ILE A 162 -3.58 21.31 0.57
C ILE A 162 -4.61 21.50 -0.55
N THR A 163 -4.43 20.81 -1.68
CA THR A 163 -5.32 20.87 -2.84
C THR A 163 -6.72 20.36 -2.50
N ILE A 164 -6.81 19.19 -1.86
CA ILE A 164 -8.09 18.61 -1.40
C ILE A 164 -8.77 19.58 -0.45
N LYS A 165 -8.07 20.10 0.56
CA LYS A 165 -8.64 21.06 1.52
C LYS A 165 -9.16 22.33 0.83
N SER A 166 -8.45 22.84 -0.17
CA SER A 166 -8.89 24.00 -0.97
C SER A 166 -10.19 23.71 -1.73
N LYS A 167 -10.31 22.52 -2.34
CA LYS A 167 -11.52 22.07 -3.04
C LYS A 167 -12.70 21.82 -2.10
N VAL A 168 -12.45 21.23 -0.92
CA VAL A 168 -13.44 21.09 0.17
C VAL A 168 -14.00 22.45 0.59
N ALA A 169 -13.14 23.46 0.77
CA ALA A 169 -13.57 24.81 1.13
C ALA A 169 -14.46 25.45 0.05
N LYS A 170 -14.22 25.13 -1.22
CA LYS A 170 -15.04 25.56 -2.37
C LYS A 170 -16.28 24.69 -2.60
N LYS A 171 -16.47 23.61 -1.82
CA LYS A 171 -17.52 22.60 -1.99
C LYS A 171 -17.53 21.95 -3.37
N ASP A 172 -16.37 21.83 -4.01
CA ASP A 172 -16.21 21.16 -5.29
C ASP A 172 -16.08 19.65 -5.07
N TRP A 173 -17.18 19.02 -4.66
CA TRP A 173 -17.16 17.65 -4.13
C TRP A 173 -16.73 16.60 -5.15
N LYS A 174 -17.07 16.78 -6.43
CA LYS A 174 -16.71 15.85 -7.49
C LYS A 174 -15.19 15.86 -7.72
N GLU A 175 -14.59 17.04 -7.90
CA GLU A 175 -13.15 17.12 -8.09
C GLU A 175 -12.38 16.79 -6.80
N THR A 176 -12.96 17.08 -5.63
CA THR A 176 -12.40 16.66 -4.34
C THR A 176 -12.34 15.13 -4.26
N PHE A 177 -13.41 14.44 -4.67
CA PHE A 177 -13.45 12.97 -4.69
C PHE A 177 -12.35 12.39 -5.59
N TYR A 178 -12.20 12.87 -6.82
CA TYR A 178 -11.14 12.39 -7.73
C TYR A 178 -9.73 12.64 -7.17
N THR A 179 -9.52 13.75 -6.46
CA THR A 179 -8.23 14.04 -5.83
C THR A 179 -7.96 13.12 -4.63
N ILE A 180 -9.00 12.78 -3.85
CA ILE A 180 -8.90 11.82 -2.74
C ILE A 180 -8.66 10.41 -3.25
N GLU A 181 -9.41 9.98 -4.25
CA GLU A 181 -9.22 8.72 -4.95
C GLU A 181 -7.75 8.56 -5.40
N ALA A 182 -7.20 9.59 -6.05
CA ALA A 182 -5.80 9.57 -6.46
C ALA A 182 -4.86 9.41 -5.26
N LEU A 183 -5.08 10.17 -4.18
CA LEU A 183 -4.25 10.05 -2.96
C LEU A 183 -4.38 8.67 -2.30
N THR A 184 -5.58 8.09 -2.28
CA THR A 184 -5.84 6.75 -1.73
C THR A 184 -5.03 5.70 -2.48
N PHE A 185 -5.03 5.71 -3.81
CA PHE A 185 -4.24 4.75 -4.58
C PHE A 185 -2.75 5.07 -4.57
N PHE A 186 -2.36 6.35 -4.50
CA PHE A 186 -0.97 6.72 -4.31
C PHE A 186 -0.38 6.14 -3.02
N PHE A 187 -1.15 6.05 -1.92
CA PHE A 187 -0.70 5.38 -0.70
C PHE A 187 -0.45 3.87 -0.86
N GLU A 188 -1.20 3.20 -1.75
CA GLU A 188 -0.95 1.78 -2.05
C GLU A 188 0.34 1.59 -2.84
N PHE A 189 0.61 2.48 -3.80
CA PHE A 189 1.83 2.40 -4.62
C PHE A 189 3.08 2.86 -3.86
N GLU A 190 2.98 3.93 -3.08
CA GLU A 190 4.10 4.53 -2.35
C GLU A 190 3.88 4.39 -0.85
N SER A 191 3.88 3.16 -0.32
CA SER A 191 3.64 2.92 1.12
C SER A 191 4.79 3.38 2.03
N VAL A 192 5.95 3.72 1.45
CA VAL A 192 7.20 4.08 2.15
C VAL A 192 7.08 5.32 3.04
N TRP A 193 6.11 6.22 2.81
CA TRP A 193 5.91 7.36 3.72
C TRP A 193 5.57 6.91 5.14
N THR A 194 4.98 5.72 5.30
CA THR A 194 4.66 5.16 6.62
C THR A 194 5.88 4.73 7.42
N THR A 195 7.04 4.58 6.76
CA THR A 195 8.32 4.21 7.41
C THR A 195 9.14 5.42 7.84
N CYS A 196 8.56 6.62 7.83
CA CYS A 196 9.21 7.84 8.29
C CYS A 196 9.49 7.79 9.81
N ASP A 197 10.72 8.12 10.22
CA ASP A 197 11.11 8.22 11.64
C ASP A 197 10.28 9.25 12.44
N ASP A 198 9.63 10.22 11.80
CA ASP A 198 8.66 11.11 12.45
C ASP A 198 7.26 10.45 12.49
N GLY A 199 7.08 9.55 13.47
CA GLY A 199 5.80 8.89 13.71
C GLY A 199 4.63 9.84 14.02
N GLU A 200 4.89 11.07 14.50
CA GLU A 200 3.83 12.07 14.70
C GLU A 200 3.35 12.66 13.37
N LEU A 201 4.27 12.93 12.43
CA LEU A 201 3.94 13.35 11.07
C LEU A 201 3.11 12.26 10.36
N THR A 202 3.51 10.99 10.46
CA THR A 202 2.76 9.86 9.88
C THR A 202 1.33 9.79 10.46
N GLN A 203 1.18 9.88 11.78
CA GLN A 203 -0.13 9.89 12.44
C GLN A 203 -0.99 11.11 12.04
N ALA A 204 -0.38 12.30 11.99
CA ALA A 204 -1.08 13.53 11.60
C ALA A 204 -1.53 13.47 10.13
N THR A 205 -0.72 12.91 9.24
CA THR A 205 -1.03 12.68 7.82
C THR A 205 -2.25 11.77 7.69
N ASN A 206 -2.23 10.60 8.34
CA ASN A 206 -3.34 9.64 8.32
C ASN A 206 -4.65 10.25 8.85
N LYS A 207 -4.55 10.97 9.97
CA LYS A 207 -5.71 11.64 10.60
C LYS A 207 -6.31 12.71 9.68
N LEU A 208 -5.47 13.51 9.03
CA LEU A 208 -5.94 14.55 8.11
C LEU A 208 -6.54 13.96 6.84
N TYR A 209 -5.91 12.94 6.25
CA TYR A 209 -6.47 12.19 5.11
C TYR A 209 -7.86 11.67 5.45
N GLY A 210 -8.00 10.97 6.59
CA GLY A 210 -9.28 10.49 7.08
C GLY A 210 -10.34 11.57 7.24
N ALA A 211 -9.98 12.70 7.84
CA ALA A 211 -10.90 13.82 8.02
C ALA A 211 -11.38 14.42 6.68
N LEU A 212 -10.48 14.56 5.69
CA LEU A 212 -10.82 15.05 4.35
C LEU A 212 -11.68 14.07 3.56
N LEU A 213 -11.39 12.77 3.66
CA LEU A 213 -12.22 11.69 3.11
C LEU A 213 -13.65 11.76 3.66
N LEU A 214 -13.80 11.82 4.98
CA LEU A 214 -15.10 11.89 5.62
C LEU A 214 -15.85 13.20 5.28
N GLU A 215 -15.16 14.33 5.19
CA GLU A 215 -15.78 15.61 4.79
C GLU A 215 -16.29 15.56 3.35
N THR A 216 -15.53 14.92 2.46
CA THR A 216 -15.93 14.76 1.06
C THR A 216 -17.13 13.83 0.93
N LEU A 217 -17.11 12.67 1.60
CA LEU A 217 -18.25 11.75 1.62
C LEU A 217 -19.50 12.42 2.20
N LYS A 218 -19.36 13.21 3.27
CA LYS A 218 -20.45 13.99 3.86
C LYS A 218 -21.00 15.05 2.89
N GLY A 219 -20.12 15.75 2.18
CA GLY A 219 -20.48 16.75 1.16
C GLY A 219 -21.25 16.11 0.00
N LEU A 220 -20.75 14.99 -0.52
CA LEU A 220 -21.41 14.21 -1.57
C LEU A 220 -22.78 13.69 -1.11
N GLN A 221 -22.88 13.17 0.13
CA GLN A 221 -24.13 12.70 0.70
C GLN A 221 -25.16 13.84 0.82
N SER A 222 -24.72 15.00 1.32
CA SER A 222 -25.59 16.17 1.50
C SER A 222 -26.07 16.76 0.17
N SER A 223 -25.28 16.62 -0.89
CA SER A 223 -25.66 17.04 -2.25
C SER A 223 -26.51 16.00 -3.02
N GLY A 224 -26.74 14.82 -2.44
CA GLY A 224 -27.47 13.73 -3.12
C GLY A 224 -26.68 13.07 -4.26
N THR A 225 -25.37 13.31 -4.36
CA THR A 225 -24.53 12.77 -5.43
C THR A 225 -23.72 11.54 -5.02
N LEU A 226 -23.68 11.18 -3.74
CA LEU A 226 -22.99 9.98 -3.25
C LEU A 226 -23.71 8.70 -3.70
N SER A 227 -23.34 8.19 -4.87
CA SER A 227 -23.88 6.96 -5.45
C SER A 227 -22.90 6.32 -6.43
N SER A 228 -23.07 5.02 -6.69
CA SER A 228 -22.33 4.28 -7.72
C SER A 228 -22.59 4.78 -9.14
N LYS A 229 -23.71 5.48 -9.37
CA LYS A 229 -24.01 6.11 -10.67
C LYS A 229 -23.15 7.33 -10.92
N SER A 230 -22.89 8.11 -9.88
CA SER A 230 -22.05 9.31 -9.97
C SER A 230 -20.56 8.95 -9.99
N PHE A 231 -20.19 7.89 -9.26
CA PHE A 231 -18.82 7.45 -9.07
C PHE A 231 -18.75 5.93 -9.24
N ALA A 232 -18.42 5.47 -10.45
CA ALA A 232 -18.47 4.05 -10.82
C ALA A 232 -17.53 3.16 -9.98
N ASN A 233 -16.48 3.74 -9.41
CA ASN A 233 -15.47 3.05 -8.63
C ASN A 233 -15.52 3.38 -7.12
N LEU A 234 -16.61 3.99 -6.65
CA LEU A 234 -16.77 4.39 -5.25
C LEU A 234 -16.52 3.24 -4.27
N GLU A 235 -16.98 2.03 -4.58
CA GLU A 235 -16.72 0.86 -3.74
C GLU A 235 -15.22 0.58 -3.62
N SER A 236 -14.47 0.65 -4.72
CA SER A 236 -13.03 0.41 -4.74
C SER A 236 -12.30 1.41 -3.84
N VAL A 237 -12.59 2.70 -3.97
CA VAL A 237 -12.00 3.76 -3.10
C VAL A 237 -12.32 3.53 -1.63
N LEU A 238 -13.57 3.17 -1.29
CA LEU A 238 -13.97 2.91 0.09
C LEU A 238 -13.29 1.65 0.66
N ARG A 239 -13.12 0.62 -0.16
CA ARG A 239 -12.43 -0.63 0.19
C ARG A 239 -10.95 -0.37 0.42
N THR A 240 -10.27 0.29 -0.51
CA THR A 240 -8.84 0.63 -0.38
C THR A 240 -8.61 1.53 0.83
N ALA A 241 -9.44 2.56 1.04
CA ALA A 241 -9.35 3.36 2.25
C ALA A 241 -9.55 2.51 3.52
N TYR A 242 -10.53 1.59 3.55
CA TYR A 242 -10.73 0.70 4.70
C TYR A 242 -9.49 -0.17 4.97
N THR A 243 -8.97 -0.85 3.96
CA THR A 243 -7.78 -1.70 4.05
C THR A 243 -6.57 -0.91 4.51
N PHE A 244 -6.33 0.25 3.90
CA PHE A 244 -5.29 1.18 4.33
C PHE A 244 -5.44 1.55 5.82
N GLY A 245 -6.67 1.80 6.28
CA GLY A 245 -6.95 2.05 7.70
C GLY A 245 -6.61 0.88 8.63
N GLU A 246 -6.83 -0.37 8.21
CA GLU A 246 -6.37 -1.56 8.95
C GLU A 246 -4.84 -1.61 8.98
N ASN A 247 -4.16 -1.40 7.85
CA ASN A 247 -2.68 -1.39 7.79
C ASN A 247 -2.08 -0.33 8.73
N MET A 248 -2.68 0.87 8.77
CA MET A 248 -2.25 1.94 9.67
C MET A 248 -2.41 1.56 11.16
N LYS A 249 -3.42 0.77 11.51
CA LYS A 249 -3.63 0.30 12.88
C LYS A 249 -2.51 -0.64 13.33
N ASP A 250 -1.97 -1.45 12.42
CA ASP A 250 -0.88 -2.38 12.72
C ASP A 250 0.44 -1.66 13.07
N ILE A 251 0.60 -0.41 12.60
CA ILE A 251 1.72 0.48 12.98
C ILE A 251 1.33 1.50 14.07
N GLY A 252 0.26 1.24 14.82
CA GLY A 252 -0.15 2.06 15.96
C GLY A 252 -0.86 3.38 15.60
N CYS A 253 -1.21 3.59 14.33
CA CYS A 253 -1.95 4.77 13.88
C CYS A 253 -3.46 4.51 13.90
N LYS A 254 -4.21 5.38 14.58
CA LYS A 254 -5.68 5.27 14.62
C LYS A 254 -6.32 5.81 13.34
N SER A 255 -7.21 5.02 12.74
CA SER A 255 -7.89 5.36 11.47
C SER A 255 -9.40 5.50 11.66
N ASP A 256 -9.85 6.69 12.07
CA ASP A 256 -11.26 6.95 12.42
C ASP A 256 -12.24 6.86 11.23
N TYR A 257 -11.72 6.80 9.99
CA TYR A 257 -12.51 6.74 8.76
C TYR A 257 -12.93 5.32 8.35
N MET A 258 -12.34 4.26 8.94
CA MET A 258 -12.64 2.87 8.58
C MET A 258 -14.13 2.51 8.77
N SER A 259 -14.68 2.83 9.95
CA SER A 259 -16.07 2.51 10.28
C SER A 259 -17.07 3.27 9.40
N PRO A 260 -16.92 4.59 9.16
CA PRO A 260 -17.74 5.30 8.19
C PRO A 260 -17.63 4.77 6.75
N CYS A 261 -16.43 4.48 6.22
CA CYS A 261 -16.28 3.94 4.87
C CYS A 261 -17.07 2.65 4.69
N LYS A 262 -16.97 1.77 5.67
CA LYS A 262 -17.73 0.53 5.74
C LYS A 262 -19.24 0.74 5.82
N ALA A 263 -19.70 1.68 6.64
CA ALA A 263 -21.12 1.99 6.77
C ALA A 263 -21.71 2.60 5.48
N VAL A 264 -20.95 3.46 4.79
CA VAL A 264 -21.33 4.00 3.49
C VAL A 264 -21.39 2.89 2.44
N ALA A 265 -20.35 2.03 2.37
CA ALA A 265 -20.34 0.92 1.42
C ALA A 265 -21.52 -0.04 1.66
N ASN A 266 -21.77 -0.41 2.91
CA ASN A 266 -22.91 -1.25 3.26
C ASN A 266 -24.25 -0.62 2.85
N ALA A 267 -24.43 0.68 3.08
CA ALA A 267 -25.67 1.37 2.72
C ALA A 267 -25.92 1.41 1.19
N LEU A 268 -24.86 1.49 0.38
CA LEU A 268 -24.96 1.65 -1.07
C LEU A 268 -24.96 0.33 -1.84
N PHE A 269 -24.19 -0.68 -1.39
CA PHE A 269 -23.84 -1.84 -2.21
C PHE A 269 -24.41 -3.18 -1.69
N LYS A 270 -24.95 -3.23 -0.45
CA LYS A 270 -25.40 -4.50 0.16
C LYS A 270 -26.45 -5.26 -0.66
N GLU A 271 -27.29 -4.56 -1.42
CA GLU A 271 -28.38 -5.16 -2.21
C GLU A 271 -27.96 -5.48 -3.64
N THR A 272 -26.82 -4.93 -4.09
CA THR A 272 -26.34 -5.02 -5.46
C THR A 272 -25.06 -5.84 -5.59
N ALA A 273 -24.48 -6.34 -4.49
CA ALA A 273 -23.18 -7.02 -4.45
C ALA A 273 -22.94 -8.04 -5.58
N VAL A 274 -23.90 -8.94 -5.83
CA VAL A 274 -23.76 -9.96 -6.91
C VAL A 274 -23.76 -9.32 -8.29
N ALA A 275 -24.64 -8.33 -8.52
CA ALA A 275 -24.74 -7.62 -9.79
C ALA A 275 -23.50 -6.72 -10.02
N ASP A 276 -23.00 -6.08 -8.97
CA ASP A 276 -21.81 -5.24 -9.02
C ASP A 276 -20.56 -6.07 -9.27
N GLN A 277 -20.44 -7.26 -8.67
CA GLN A 277 -19.34 -8.19 -8.94
C GLN A 277 -19.35 -8.67 -10.40
N ALA A 278 -20.51 -9.05 -10.93
CA ALA A 278 -20.65 -9.46 -12.32
C ALA A 278 -20.34 -8.31 -13.29
N LEU A 279 -20.77 -7.08 -12.96
CA LEU A 279 -20.46 -5.88 -13.72
C LEU A 279 -18.96 -5.57 -13.69
N TYR A 280 -18.31 -5.71 -12.54
CA TYR A 280 -16.87 -5.50 -12.40
C TYR A 280 -16.07 -6.52 -13.24
N GLU A 281 -16.42 -7.80 -13.17
CA GLU A 281 -15.81 -8.85 -14.01
C GLU A 281 -16.00 -8.55 -15.50
N ALA A 282 -17.21 -8.15 -15.92
CA ALA A 282 -17.48 -7.78 -17.30
C ALA A 282 -16.59 -6.61 -17.77
N ARG A 283 -16.44 -5.58 -16.94
CA ARG A 283 -15.57 -4.42 -17.22
C ARG A 283 -14.09 -4.81 -17.32
N LEU A 284 -13.60 -5.70 -16.45
CA LEU A 284 -12.23 -6.21 -16.53
C LEU A 284 -11.97 -6.95 -17.84
N ARG A 285 -12.89 -7.83 -18.23
CA ARG A 285 -12.76 -8.59 -19.49
C ARG A 285 -12.84 -7.67 -20.70
N GLU A 286 -13.74 -6.69 -20.68
CA GLU A 286 -13.84 -5.68 -21.73
C GLU A 286 -12.56 -4.81 -21.85
N TYR A 287 -11.98 -4.42 -20.71
CA TYR A 287 -10.69 -3.73 -20.68
C TYR A 287 -9.57 -4.59 -21.29
N ALA A 288 -9.50 -5.86 -20.89
CA ALA A 288 -8.52 -6.81 -21.43
C ALA A 288 -8.62 -6.96 -22.95
N GLU A 289 -9.84 -6.92 -23.52
CA GLU A 289 -10.04 -6.96 -24.97
C GLU A 289 -9.46 -5.74 -25.71
N GLY A 290 -9.32 -4.59 -25.05
CA GLY A 290 -8.70 -3.41 -25.64
C GLY A 290 -7.17 -3.37 -25.55
N ILE A 291 -6.54 -4.30 -24.82
CA ILE A 291 -5.07 -4.42 -24.76
C ILE A 291 -4.58 -4.95 -26.11
N LYS A 292 -3.71 -4.16 -26.76
CA LYS A 292 -3.20 -4.45 -28.12
C LYS A 292 -2.12 -5.51 -28.14
N ASP A 293 -1.26 -5.51 -27.13
CA ASP A 293 -0.19 -6.48 -27.01
C ASP A 293 -0.75 -7.83 -26.54
N VAL A 294 -0.43 -8.91 -27.27
CA VAL A 294 -1.03 -10.22 -27.06
C VAL A 294 -0.53 -10.88 -25.77
N GLU A 295 0.75 -10.70 -25.44
CA GLU A 295 1.33 -11.27 -24.22
C GLU A 295 0.87 -10.49 -22.99
N GLU A 296 0.83 -9.16 -23.05
CA GLU A 296 0.26 -8.31 -22.00
C GLU A 296 -1.22 -8.65 -21.75
N LYS A 297 -2.02 -8.79 -22.83
CA LYS A 297 -3.43 -9.19 -22.72
C LYS A 297 -3.58 -10.54 -22.05
N LYS A 298 -2.75 -11.52 -22.43
CA LYS A 298 -2.78 -12.86 -21.85
C LYS A 298 -2.42 -12.83 -20.37
N SER A 299 -1.34 -12.15 -20.00
CA SER A 299 -0.92 -11.96 -18.60
C SER A 299 -2.03 -11.30 -17.78
N PHE A 300 -2.63 -10.23 -18.30
CA PHE A 300 -3.71 -9.54 -17.62
C PHE A 300 -4.95 -10.42 -17.43
N LEU A 301 -5.31 -11.24 -18.41
CA LEU A 301 -6.44 -12.18 -18.30
C LEU A 301 -6.18 -13.27 -17.25
N GLU A 302 -4.94 -13.74 -17.12
CA GLU A 302 -4.54 -14.67 -16.05
C GLU A 302 -4.75 -14.02 -14.66
N ASP A 303 -4.29 -12.77 -14.48
CA ASP A 303 -4.51 -12.01 -13.24
C ASP A 303 -6.00 -11.74 -12.96
N VAL A 304 -6.80 -11.47 -14.01
CA VAL A 304 -8.26 -11.30 -13.90
C VAL A 304 -8.93 -12.58 -13.40
N ASP A 305 -8.57 -13.74 -13.96
CA ASP A 305 -9.15 -15.01 -13.56
C ASP A 305 -8.74 -15.38 -12.12
N GLU A 306 -7.49 -15.12 -11.72
CA GLU A 306 -7.05 -15.27 -10.32
C GLU A 306 -7.88 -14.38 -9.38
N TYR A 307 -7.98 -13.08 -9.68
CA TYR A 307 -8.73 -12.12 -8.87
C TYR A 307 -10.22 -12.49 -8.76
N VAL A 308 -10.86 -12.87 -9.88
CA VAL A 308 -12.27 -13.28 -9.90
C VAL A 308 -12.50 -14.54 -9.07
N ASN A 309 -11.59 -15.52 -9.14
CA ASN A 309 -11.68 -16.74 -8.36
C ASN A 309 -11.51 -16.45 -6.86
N ALA A 310 -10.51 -15.64 -6.48
CA ALA A 310 -10.31 -15.21 -5.10
C ALA A 310 -11.55 -14.48 -4.55
N ALA A 311 -12.15 -13.58 -5.34
CA ALA A 311 -13.37 -12.87 -4.96
C ALA A 311 -14.60 -13.79 -4.80
N LYS A 312 -14.69 -14.89 -5.58
CA LYS A 312 -15.74 -15.91 -5.43
C LYS A 312 -15.55 -16.77 -4.18
N GLU A 313 -14.31 -17.03 -3.79
CA GLU A 313 -13.97 -17.77 -2.57
C GLU A 313 -14.20 -16.94 -1.29
N GLU A 314 -14.19 -15.61 -1.39
CA GLU A 314 -14.47 -14.73 -0.26
C GLU A 314 -15.96 -14.83 0.16
N LYS A 315 -16.22 -15.69 1.13
CA LYS A 315 -17.58 -15.98 1.65
C LYS A 315 -18.29 -14.78 2.27
N THR A 316 -17.57 -13.71 2.57
CA THR A 316 -18.10 -12.55 3.32
C THR A 316 -17.60 -11.26 2.70
N ILE A 317 -18.53 -10.44 2.21
CA ILE A 317 -18.22 -9.12 1.66
C ILE A 317 -17.58 -8.23 2.73
N TRP A 318 -16.50 -7.53 2.41
CA TRP A 318 -15.70 -6.77 3.38
C TRP A 318 -16.53 -5.79 4.25
N TYR A 319 -17.54 -5.15 3.65
CA TYR A 319 -18.39 -4.18 4.35
C TYR A 319 -19.55 -4.81 5.15
N THR A 320 -19.77 -6.12 5.09
CA THR A 320 -20.77 -6.83 5.93
C THR A 320 -20.15 -7.47 7.17
N LYS A 321 -18.81 -7.55 7.25
CA LYS A 321 -18.09 -8.13 8.40
C LYS A 321 -18.28 -7.29 9.68
N GLY A 322 -18.62 -7.87 10.83
CA GLY A 322 -18.59 -7.16 12.12
C GLY A 322 -19.68 -6.08 12.31
N LYS A 323 -19.46 -5.13 13.23
CA LYS A 323 -20.46 -4.10 13.57
C LYS A 323 -20.54 -3.02 12.49
N ILE A 324 -21.71 -2.85 11.90
CA ILE A 324 -22.00 -1.76 10.96
C ILE A 324 -22.40 -0.52 11.76
N GLY A 325 -21.66 0.58 11.59
CA GLY A 325 -21.98 1.87 12.20
C GLY A 325 -23.19 2.53 11.51
N LYS A 326 -23.58 3.71 12.00
CA LYS A 326 -24.54 4.55 11.25
C LYS A 326 -23.85 5.12 10.02
N SER A 327 -24.53 5.15 8.88
CA SER A 327 -24.03 5.74 7.63
C SER A 327 -23.95 7.27 7.68
N GLU A 328 -24.57 7.90 8.67
CA GLU A 328 -24.53 9.35 8.86
C GLU A 328 -23.15 9.81 9.39
N ILE A 329 -22.45 10.61 8.59
CA ILE A 329 -21.16 11.21 8.95
C ILE A 329 -21.40 12.51 9.72
N LYS A 330 -21.36 12.45 11.07
CA LYS A 330 -21.70 13.60 11.93
C LYS A 330 -20.60 14.65 12.00
N THR A 331 -19.40 14.27 12.39
CA THR A 331 -18.25 15.16 12.58
C THR A 331 -16.99 14.56 11.99
N THR A 332 -16.25 15.35 11.23
CA THR A 332 -15.04 14.92 10.53
C THR A 332 -13.76 15.31 11.28
N GLY A 333 -13.86 16.28 12.20
CA GLY A 333 -12.70 16.78 12.93
C GLY A 333 -11.69 17.55 12.06
N LEU A 334 -12.08 17.94 10.84
CA LEU A 334 -11.18 18.49 9.83
C LEU A 334 -10.36 19.69 10.33
N THR A 335 -10.99 20.68 10.98
CA THR A 335 -10.27 21.86 11.50
C THR A 335 -9.16 21.47 12.47
N ARG A 336 -9.43 20.52 13.37
CA ARG A 336 -8.45 20.04 14.35
C ARG A 336 -7.36 19.23 13.66
N ALA A 337 -7.73 18.28 12.79
CA ALA A 337 -6.77 17.46 12.05
C ALA A 337 -5.83 18.32 11.19
N TRP A 338 -6.35 19.37 10.55
CA TRP A 338 -5.54 20.32 9.80
C TRP A 338 -4.59 21.11 10.69
N SER A 339 -5.07 21.61 11.83
CA SER A 339 -4.23 22.33 12.79
C SER A 339 -3.11 21.45 13.35
N ASP A 340 -3.42 20.18 13.61
CA ASP A 340 -2.45 19.21 14.10
C ASP A 340 -1.39 18.91 13.03
N TYR A 341 -1.74 18.94 11.75
CA TYR A 341 -0.85 18.58 10.63
C TYR A 341 -0.04 19.74 10.03
N LYS A 342 -0.63 20.93 9.90
CA LYS A 342 -0.11 22.02 9.06
C LYS A 342 1.35 22.36 9.38
N GLY A 343 2.22 22.25 8.38
CA GLY A 343 3.63 22.64 8.48
C GLY A 343 4.52 21.61 9.16
N ARG A 344 4.04 20.38 9.37
CA ARG A 344 4.87 19.27 9.87
C ARG A 344 5.73 18.64 8.78
N ALA A 345 5.23 18.54 7.55
CA ALA A 345 6.02 18.00 6.46
C ALA A 345 7.17 18.96 6.13
N PRO A 346 8.42 18.47 6.00
CA PRO A 346 9.55 19.32 5.70
C PRO A 346 9.40 19.94 4.29
N GLY A 347 9.54 21.26 4.22
CA GLY A 347 9.48 21.98 2.95
C GLY A 347 10.70 21.71 2.05
N VAL A 348 11.83 21.34 2.63
CA VAL A 348 13.11 21.08 1.97
C VAL A 348 13.84 19.90 2.62
N PRO A 349 14.75 19.22 1.91
CA PRO A 349 15.59 18.18 2.50
C PRO A 349 16.37 18.63 3.74
N PHE A 350 16.58 17.70 4.67
CA PHE A 350 17.48 17.91 5.82
C PHE A 350 18.97 17.83 5.42
N ARG A 351 19.29 17.15 4.31
CA ARG A 351 20.64 17.00 3.77
C ARG A 351 20.62 17.27 2.27
N GLY A 352 21.72 17.86 1.78
CA GLY A 352 21.87 18.27 0.39
C GLY A 352 21.23 19.63 0.09
N PRO A 353 21.10 19.98 -1.20
CA PRO A 353 20.41 21.18 -1.65
C PRO A 353 18.94 21.26 -1.17
N PRO A 354 18.36 22.47 -1.08
CA PRO A 354 16.97 22.67 -0.69
C PRO A 354 15.98 22.33 -1.83
N GLU A 355 16.13 21.16 -2.43
CA GLU A 355 15.35 20.69 -3.57
C GLU A 355 15.13 19.18 -3.41
N TRP A 356 13.87 18.72 -3.46
CA TRP A 356 13.55 17.30 -3.31
C TRP A 356 13.80 16.51 -4.60
N ASP A 357 13.65 17.17 -5.77
CA ASP A 357 13.87 16.56 -7.08
C ASP A 357 15.37 16.36 -7.36
N LEU A 358 15.83 15.12 -7.22
CA LEU A 358 17.24 14.74 -7.39
C LEU A 358 17.72 14.92 -8.84
N THR A 359 16.81 14.98 -9.83
CA THR A 359 17.20 15.31 -11.21
C THR A 359 17.73 16.73 -11.36
N LYS A 360 17.44 17.61 -10.39
CA LYS A 360 17.90 19.00 -10.36
C LYS A 360 19.15 19.22 -9.53
N TRP A 361 19.60 18.21 -8.79
CA TRP A 361 20.86 18.30 -8.04
C TRP A 361 22.03 18.32 -9.02
N SER A 362 23.03 19.16 -8.75
CA SER A 362 24.26 19.11 -9.53
C SER A 362 25.06 17.85 -9.21
N GLU A 363 25.92 17.40 -10.12
CA GLU A 363 26.81 16.26 -9.86
C GLU A 363 27.71 16.50 -8.62
N LYS A 364 28.09 17.76 -8.37
CA LYS A 364 28.82 18.15 -7.16
C LYS A 364 27.99 17.93 -5.90
N ASP A 365 26.68 18.18 -5.95
CA ASP A 365 25.78 18.00 -4.82
C ASP A 365 25.43 16.53 -4.58
N LYS A 366 25.38 15.72 -5.64
CA LYS A 366 25.14 14.27 -5.57
C LYS A 366 26.35 13.49 -5.08
N SER A 367 27.55 13.92 -5.49
CA SER A 367 28.81 13.21 -5.24
C SER A 367 28.97 12.75 -3.77
N PRO A 368 28.74 13.58 -2.73
CA PRO A 368 28.88 13.16 -1.33
C PRO A 368 27.95 12.01 -0.88
N PHE A 369 26.91 11.70 -1.64
CA PHE A 369 25.93 10.66 -1.32
C PHE A 369 25.98 9.48 -2.30
N SER A 370 26.87 9.52 -3.30
CA SER A 370 27.06 8.42 -4.24
C SER A 370 27.63 7.20 -3.51
N PHE A 371 27.18 6.00 -3.89
CA PHE A 371 27.69 4.75 -3.34
C PHE A 371 29.22 4.61 -3.47
N ASP A 372 29.82 5.20 -4.51
CA ASP A 372 31.28 5.17 -4.72
C ASP A 372 32.08 5.89 -3.62
N ASN A 373 31.43 6.79 -2.87
CA ASN A 373 32.05 7.59 -1.81
C ASN A 373 31.73 7.08 -0.39
N MET A 374 31.02 5.97 -0.27
CA MET A 374 30.73 5.35 1.02
C MET A 374 31.87 4.38 1.35
N ASP A 375 32.64 4.70 2.39
CA ASP A 375 33.69 3.81 2.89
C ASP A 375 33.09 2.43 3.21
N ASP A 376 33.73 1.35 2.73
CA ASP A 376 33.31 -0.04 2.95
C ASP A 376 33.09 -0.41 4.43
N GLU A 377 33.60 0.38 5.38
CA GLU A 377 33.43 0.17 6.82
C GLU A 377 32.03 0.55 7.37
N LEU A 378 31.19 1.24 6.60
CA LEU A 378 29.85 1.67 7.00
C LEU A 378 28.69 0.91 6.33
N MET A 379 28.98 -0.03 5.43
CA MET A 379 28.02 -0.99 4.88
C MET A 379 28.14 -2.35 5.60
#